data_AF-A0A527YL91-F1
#
_entry.id   AF-A0A527YL91-F1
#
_cell.length_a   1.000
_cell.length_b   1.000
_cell.length_c   1.000
_cell.angle_alpha   90.00
_cell.angle_beta   90.00
_cell.angle_gamma   90.00
#
_symmetry.space_group_name_H-M   'P 1'
#
loop_
_entity.id
_entity.type
_entity.pdbx_description
1 polymer ?
#
loop_
_entity_poly.entity_id
_entity_poly.type
_entity_poly.pdbx_seq_one_letter_code
_entity_poly.pdbx_strand_id
1 'polypeptide(L)' 'VLARQEALKPEQKFQLLTSPSHIGLNKSEDRLKQAVNDAVAKMLADGKLDESSKAWLKTPLNPDNLKD' A
#
# COMPACT_ATOMS: atom_id res chain seq x y z
N VAL A 1 23.84 28.56 -22.07
CA VAL A 1 22.48 28.06 -21.79
C VAL A 1 22.64 26.77 -21.02
N LEU A 2 22.31 26.77 -19.72
CA LEU A 2 22.53 25.64 -18.82
C LEU A 2 21.53 24.55 -19.18
N ALA A 3 21.99 23.43 -19.75
CA ALA A 3 21.14 22.32 -20.14
C ALA A 3 20.43 21.77 -18.89
N ARG A 4 19.10 21.91 -18.86
CA ARG A 4 18.24 21.34 -17.82
C ARG A 4 18.39 19.83 -17.92
N GLN A 5 18.94 19.20 -16.89
CA GLN A 5 19.07 17.75 -16.80
C GLN A 5 17.66 17.17 -16.63
N GLU A 6 16.99 16.89 -17.74
CA GLU A 6 15.61 16.35 -17.79
C GLU A 6 15.52 14.84 -17.46
N ALA A 7 16.66 14.18 -17.24
CA ALA A 7 16.75 12.74 -17.14
C ALA A 7 17.01 12.22 -15.71
N LEU A 8 16.45 12.87 -14.68
CA LEU A 8 16.23 12.18 -13.40
C LEU A 8 15.08 11.18 -13.60
N LYS A 9 15.39 10.07 -14.28
CA LYS A 9 14.50 8.90 -14.31
C LYS A 9 14.30 8.49 -12.84
N PRO A 10 13.06 8.33 -12.37
CA PRO A 10 12.81 7.80 -11.04
C PRO A 10 13.28 6.34 -11.02
N GLU A 11 14.56 6.12 -10.70
CA GLU A 11 15.08 4.80 -10.43
C GLU A 11 14.63 4.40 -9.03
N GLN A 12 14.12 3.17 -8.91
CA GLN A 12 13.71 2.59 -7.65
C GLN A 12 14.94 2.45 -6.75
N LYS A 13 15.18 3.48 -5.92
CA LYS A 13 16.18 3.45 -4.86
C LYS A 13 15.85 2.27 -3.96
N PHE A 14 16.76 1.31 -3.92
CA PHE A 14 16.70 0.07 -3.15
C PHE A 14 15.80 0.18 -1.91
N GLN A 15 14.67 -0.54 -1.95
CA GLN A 15 13.73 -0.60 -0.85
C GLN A 15 14.31 -1.52 0.23
N LEU A 16 15.16 -0.95 1.10
CA LEU A 16 15.84 -1.66 2.19
C LEU A 16 14.88 -2.06 3.32
N LEU A 17 13.77 -1.33 3.47
CA LEU A 17 12.80 -1.52 4.54
C LEU A 17 11.39 -1.55 3.94
N THR A 18 10.74 -2.70 4.06
CA THR A 18 9.30 -2.82 3.91
C THR A 18 8.69 -2.57 5.29
N SER A 19 8.04 -1.42 5.46
CA SER A 19 7.26 -1.15 6.67
C SER A 19 5.80 -1.49 6.38
N PRO A 20 5.30 -2.68 6.78
CA PRO A 20 3.90 -3.02 6.59
C PRO A 20 3.02 -2.01 7.33
N SER A 21 2.08 -1.43 6.58
CA SER A 21 1.16 -0.41 7.08
C SER A 21 -0.03 -1.07 7.76
N HIS A 22 -0.11 -0.95 9.08
CA HIS A 22 -1.18 -1.54 9.88
C HIS A 22 -2.21 -0.48 10.29
N ILE A 23 -3.47 -0.89 10.44
CA ILE A 23 -4.53 -0.05 10.98
C ILE A 23 -4.46 -0.12 12.51
N GLY A 24 -4.16 1.02 13.16
CA GLY A 24 -4.14 1.12 14.61
C GLY A 24 -5.55 1.02 15.20
N LEU A 25 -5.71 0.16 16.22
CA LEU A 25 -6.95 -0.05 16.95
C LEU A 25 -6.69 0.06 18.46
N ASN A 26 -7.72 0.37 19.25
CA ASN A 26 -7.57 0.38 20.71
C ASN A 26 -7.26 -1.02 21.22
N LYS A 27 -6.51 -1.08 22.33
CA LYS A 27 -6.23 -2.34 23.02
C LYS A 27 -7.56 -2.97 23.46
N SER A 28 -7.69 -4.28 23.25
CA SER A 28 -8.87 -5.11 23.60
C SER A 28 -10.13 -4.96 22.72
N GLU A 29 -10.03 -4.39 21.52
CA GLU A 29 -11.15 -4.35 20.57
C GLU A 29 -11.09 -5.48 19.53
N ASP A 30 -11.15 -6.74 19.99
CA ASP A 30 -10.99 -7.92 19.13
C ASP A 30 -12.09 -8.04 18.05
N ARG A 31 -13.33 -7.66 18.39
CA ARG A 31 -14.45 -7.65 17.43
C ARG A 31 -14.24 -6.61 16.32
N LEU A 32 -13.72 -5.44 16.67
CA LEU A 32 -13.45 -4.39 15.68
C LEU A 32 -12.27 -4.79 14.80
N LYS A 33 -11.24 -5.40 15.39
CA LYS A 33 -10.10 -5.97 14.65
C LYS A 33 -10.57 -7.00 13.63
N GLN A 34 -11.44 -7.93 14.03
CA GLN A 34 -12.01 -8.92 13.11
C GLN A 34 -12.82 -8.25 11.99
N ALA A 35 -13.73 -7.33 12.32
CA ALA A 35 -14.54 -6.65 11.32
C ALA A 35 -13.70 -5.85 10.30
N VAL A 36 -12.64 -5.18 10.78
CA VAL A 36 -11.71 -4.44 9.92
C VAL A 36 -10.91 -5.39 9.04
N ASN A 37 -10.36 -6.48 9.60
CA ASN A 37 -9.64 -7.48 8.83
C ASN A 37 -10.53 -8.14 7.78
N ASP A 38 -11.78 -8.45 8.10
CA ASP A 38 -12.75 -9.04 7.17
C ASP A 38 -13.11 -8.06 6.04
N ALA A 39 -13.26 -6.77 6.36
CA ALA A 39 -13.49 -5.74 5.36
C ALA A 39 -12.29 -5.59 4.41
N VAL A 40 -11.07 -5.57 4.96
CA VAL A 40 -9.83 -5.50 4.16
C VAL A 40 -9.67 -6.75 3.31
N ALA A 41 -9.95 -7.94 3.84
CA ALA A 41 -9.91 -9.19 3.08
C ALA A 41 -10.93 -9.22 1.93
N LYS A 42 -12.14 -8.70 2.16
CA LYS A 42 -13.14 -8.53 1.09
C LYS A 42 -12.68 -7.53 0.03
N MET A 43 -12.09 -6.40 0.44
CA MET A 43 -11.55 -5.38 -0.47
C MET A 43 -10.31 -5.85 -1.27
N LEU A 44 -9.58 -6.82 -0.72
CA LEU A 44 -8.50 -7.53 -1.41
C LEU A 44 -9.06 -8.50 -2.44
N ALA A 45 -10.08 -9.28 -2.06
CA ALA A 45 -10.70 -10.27 -2.94
C ALA A 45 -11.53 -9.63 -4.07
N ASP A 46 -12.18 -8.50 -3.82
CA ASP A 46 -12.98 -7.77 -4.82
C ASP A 46 -12.15 -6.87 -5.74
N GLY A 47 -10.86 -6.70 -5.46
CA GLY A 47 -9.94 -5.87 -6.24
C GLY A 47 -10.10 -4.36 -6.03
N LYS A 48 -11.03 -3.89 -5.17
CA LYS A 48 -11.20 -2.45 -4.89
C LYS A 48 -9.98 -1.83 -4.23
N LEU A 49 -9.22 -2.62 -3.47
CA LEU A 49 -7.97 -2.13 -2.89
C LEU A 49 -6.93 -1.82 -3.98
N ASP A 50 -6.88 -2.64 -5.03
CA ASP A 50 -6.02 -2.41 -6.19
C ASP A 50 -6.51 -1.21 -7.03
N GLU A 51 -7.83 -1.07 -7.23
CA GLU A 51 -8.41 0.12 -7.88
C GLU A 51 -8.09 1.40 -7.10
N SER A 52 -8.19 1.35 -5.77
CA SER A 52 -7.83 2.48 -4.90
C SER A 52 -6.34 2.80 -4.99
N SER A 53 -5.47 1.79 -5.00
CA SER A 53 -4.03 1.98 -5.19
C SER A 53 -3.73 2.63 -6.55
N LYS A 54 -4.36 2.18 -7.63
CA LYS A 54 -4.20 2.78 -8.96
C LYS A 54 -4.77 4.20 -9.03
N ALA A 55 -5.87 4.48 -8.35
CA ALA A 55 -6.48 5.80 -8.34
C ALA A 55 -5.58 6.84 -7.64
N TRP A 56 -5.10 6.51 -6.43
CA TRP A 56 -4.37 7.42 -5.55
C TRP A 56 -2.85 7.36 -5.73
N LEU A 57 -2.27 6.17 -5.77
CA LEU A 57 -0.82 5.95 -5.84
C LEU A 57 -0.30 5.74 -7.27
N LYS A 58 -1.20 5.69 -8.26
CA LYS A 58 -0.88 5.42 -9.68
C LYS A 58 -0.06 4.14 -9.88
N THR A 59 -0.15 3.23 -8.92
CA THR A 59 0.66 2.01 -8.85
C THR A 59 -0.25 0.84 -8.50
N PRO A 60 -0.14 -0.31 -9.17
CA PRO A 60 -0.90 -1.50 -8.79
C PRO A 60 -0.51 -1.94 -7.38
N LEU A 61 -1.46 -2.55 -6.68
CA LEU A 61 -1.20 -3.14 -5.38
C LEU A 61 -0.17 -4.26 -5.54
N ASN A 62 0.99 -4.13 -4.88
CA ASN A 62 1.99 -5.17 -4.88
C ASN A 62 1.61 -6.22 -3.82
N PRO A 63 1.33 -7.49 -4.19
CA PRO A 63 1.02 -8.54 -3.23
C PRO A 63 2.16 -8.85 -2.27
N ASP A 64 3.41 -8.47 -2.58
CA ASP A 64 4.53 -8.58 -1.64
C ASP A 64 4.46 -7.57 -0.50
N ASN A 65 3.75 -6.44 -0.66
CA ASN A 65 3.50 -5.49 0.42
C ASN A 65 2.38 -5.93 1.37
N LEU A 66 1.67 -7.01 1.02
CA LEU A 66 0.62 -7.61 1.85
C LEU A 66 1.15 -8.74 2.74
N LYS A 67 2.42 -9.11 2.58
CA LYS A 67 3.11 -10.12 3.39
C LYS A 67 3.76 -9.40 4.57
N ASP A 68 3.55 -9.94 5.77
CA ASP A 68 4.16 -9.47 7.02
C ASP A 68 5.69 -9.63 7.02
#